data_AF-A0A378C547-F1
#
_entry.id   AF-A0A378C547-F1
#
_cell.length_a   1.000
_cell.length_b   1.000
_cell.length_c   1.000
_cell.angle_alpha   90.00
_cell.angle_beta   90.00
_cell.angle_gamma   90.00
#
_symmetry.space_group_name_H-M   'P 1'
#
loop_
_entity.id
_entity.type
_entity.pdbx_description
1 polymer ?
#
loop_
_entity_poly.entity_id
_entity_poly.type
_entity_poly.pdbx_seq_one_letter_code
_entity_poly.pdbx_strand_id
1 'polypeptide(L)'
;MEVQPLATEEYAELKTLGLDGVMVYQETYHESMYAQHHLKGKKQDFFWRLDTPDRLGAAGIDKIGLGALIGLSDSWRVDCFIVAEHLLWLQQRYWRSRYSVSFPRLRPCAGGIEPASLMDERQLVQTICAFRLLAPEV
;
A
#
# COMPACT_ATOMS: atom_id res chain seq x y z
N MET A 1 -6.34 -11.23 -2.91
CA MET A 1 -6.24 -11.68 -1.51
C MET A 1 -5.69 -10.54 -0.65
N GLU A 2 -6.21 -10.33 0.55
CA GLU A 2 -5.64 -9.38 1.54
C GLU A 2 -5.22 -10.19 2.77
N VAL A 3 -3.91 -10.30 3.00
CA VAL A 3 -3.36 -11.12 4.11
C VAL A 3 -2.16 -10.43 4.74
N GLN A 4 -1.73 -10.94 5.89
CA GLN A 4 -0.48 -10.51 6.50
C GLN A 4 0.72 -10.75 5.57
N PRO A 5 1.75 -9.90 5.58
CA PRO A 5 2.95 -10.13 4.78
C PRO A 5 3.56 -11.53 4.96
N LEU A 6 3.73 -12.26 3.86
CA LEU A 6 4.33 -13.59 3.79
C LEU A 6 5.71 -13.54 3.14
N ALA A 7 6.53 -14.57 3.34
CA ALA A 7 7.79 -14.75 2.63
C ALA A 7 7.56 -14.97 1.12
N THR A 8 8.60 -14.73 0.33
CA THR A 8 8.56 -14.88 -1.14
C THR A 8 8.19 -16.30 -1.55
N GLU A 9 8.73 -17.30 -0.86
CA GLU A 9 8.49 -18.72 -1.12
C GLU A 9 7.04 -19.11 -0.86
N GLU A 10 6.43 -18.55 0.19
CA GLU A 10 5.01 -18.76 0.50
C GLU A 10 4.12 -18.15 -0.60
N TYR A 11 4.45 -16.96 -1.10
CA TYR A 11 3.73 -16.38 -2.24
C TYR A 11 3.92 -17.18 -3.52
N ALA A 12 5.11 -17.71 -3.77
CA ALA A 12 5.36 -18.58 -4.93
C ALA A 12 4.53 -19.86 -4.85
N GLU A 13 4.45 -20.49 -3.68
CA GLU A 13 3.57 -21.65 -3.45
C GLU A 13 2.10 -21.28 -3.70
N LEU A 14 1.62 -20.19 -3.09
CA LEU A 14 0.24 -19.75 -3.27
C LEU A 14 -0.09 -19.43 -4.74
N LYS A 15 0.86 -18.91 -5.52
CA LYS A 15 0.68 -18.71 -6.97
C LYS A 15 0.41 -20.03 -7.68
N THR A 16 1.12 -21.11 -7.33
CA THR A 16 0.84 -22.46 -7.90
C THR A 16 -0.56 -22.98 -7.54
N LEU A 17 -1.13 -22.49 -6.44
CA LEU A 17 -2.47 -22.80 -5.98
C LEU A 17 -3.57 -21.87 -6.55
N GLY A 18 -3.21 -20.93 -7.44
CA GLY A 18 -4.15 -20.03 -8.11
C GLY A 18 -4.27 -18.63 -7.51
N LEU A 19 -3.29 -18.19 -6.71
CA LEU A 19 -3.24 -16.79 -6.25
C LEU A 19 -2.80 -15.85 -7.40
N ASP A 20 -3.74 -15.09 -7.94
CA ASP A 20 -3.48 -14.15 -9.04
C ASP A 20 -3.16 -12.72 -8.60
N GLY A 21 -3.55 -12.33 -7.38
CA GLY A 21 -3.34 -10.96 -6.94
C GLY A 21 -3.45 -10.71 -5.45
N VAL A 22 -2.62 -9.79 -4.97
CA VAL A 22 -2.50 -9.43 -3.55
C VAL A 22 -2.58 -7.92 -3.39
N MET A 23 -3.43 -7.47 -2.47
CA MET A 23 -3.53 -6.07 -2.08
C MET A 23 -2.82 -5.90 -0.74
N VAL A 24 -1.85 -4.99 -0.67
CA VAL A 24 -1.12 -4.66 0.55
C VAL A 24 -0.99 -3.15 0.67
N TYR A 25 -1.66 -2.59 1.68
CA TYR A 25 -1.54 -1.18 1.99
C TYR A 25 -0.48 -1.01 3.07
N GLN A 26 0.48 -0.11 2.83
CA GLN A 26 1.49 0.21 3.82
C GLN A 26 0.87 0.92 5.04
N GLU A 27 -0.39 1.36 4.93
CA GLU A 27 -1.13 2.16 5.90
C GLU A 27 -0.57 3.58 6.00
N THR A 28 0.71 3.73 6.33
CA THR A 28 1.46 4.98 6.19
C THR A 28 2.93 4.68 5.95
N TYR A 29 3.58 5.48 5.11
CA TYR A 29 5.01 5.43 4.85
C TYR A 29 5.84 6.19 5.88
N HIS A 30 5.19 6.82 6.86
CA HIS A 30 5.87 7.46 7.99
C HIS A 30 6.12 6.44 9.11
N GLU A 31 7.37 5.99 9.26
CA GLU A 31 7.75 4.92 10.20
C GLU A 31 7.30 5.18 11.66
N SER A 32 7.56 6.37 12.20
CA SER A 32 7.17 6.67 13.59
C SER A 32 5.65 6.69 13.80
N MET A 33 4.86 7.17 12.83
CA MET A 33 3.40 7.16 12.92
C MET A 33 2.85 5.74 12.70
N TYR A 34 3.49 4.96 11.84
CA TYR A 34 3.18 3.55 11.68
C TYR A 34 3.31 2.79 13.02
N ALA A 35 4.39 3.01 13.75
CA ALA A 35 4.65 2.37 15.04
C ALA A 35 3.62 2.74 16.13
N GLN A 36 3.03 3.95 16.06
CA GLN A 36 1.98 4.38 17.01
C GLN A 36 0.67 3.61 16.83
N HIS A 37 0.37 3.19 15.60
CA HIS A 37 -0.87 2.47 15.29
C HIS A 37 -0.70 0.95 15.32
N HIS A 38 0.52 0.46 15.10
CA HIS A 38 0.83 -0.97 15.08
C HIS A 38 1.61 -1.38 16.33
N LEU A 39 0.86 -1.58 17.42
CA LEU A 39 1.42 -1.77 18.77
C LEU A 39 1.80 -3.22 19.10
N LYS A 40 1.31 -4.21 18.35
CA LYS A 40 1.54 -5.65 18.60
C LYS A 40 1.45 -6.48 17.32
N GLY A 41 2.14 -7.63 17.33
CA GLY A 41 2.04 -8.67 16.29
C GLY A 41 2.90 -8.41 15.06
N LYS A 42 2.72 -9.21 14.01
CA LYS A 42 3.55 -9.14 12.78
C LYS A 42 3.46 -7.80 12.04
N LYS A 43 2.41 -7.01 12.28
CA LYS A 43 2.27 -5.67 11.71
C LYS A 43 3.17 -4.62 12.38
N GLN A 44 3.93 -4.92 13.43
CA GLN A 44 4.87 -3.91 13.99
C GLN A 44 6.09 -3.70 13.10
N ASP A 45 6.47 -4.72 12.33
CA ASP A 45 7.65 -4.68 11.48
C ASP A 45 7.34 -3.87 10.21
N PHE A 46 7.70 -2.58 10.28
CA PHE A 46 7.47 -1.61 9.23
C PHE A 46 8.14 -2.01 7.92
N PHE A 47 9.42 -2.38 7.97
CA PHE A 47 10.22 -2.71 6.79
C PHE A 47 9.78 -4.04 6.18
N TRP A 48 9.47 -5.04 7.01
CA TRP A 48 8.87 -6.27 6.50
C TRP A 48 7.58 -6.00 5.75
N ARG A 49 6.70 -5.13 6.26
CA ARG A 49 5.49 -4.76 5.52
C ARG A 49 5.81 -3.98 4.25
N LEU A 50 6.73 -3.01 4.33
CA LEU A 50 7.13 -2.17 3.20
C LEU A 50 7.68 -3.01 2.03
N ASP A 51 8.45 -4.05 2.33
CA ASP A 51 9.06 -4.95 1.34
C ASP A 51 8.08 -5.99 0.77
N THR A 52 6.83 -6.02 1.22
CA THR A 52 5.85 -7.03 0.74
C THR A 52 5.62 -6.94 -0.78
N PRO A 53 5.41 -5.76 -1.39
CA PRO A 53 5.26 -5.64 -2.84
C PRO A 53 6.47 -6.14 -3.63
N ASP A 54 7.69 -5.92 -3.13
CA ASP A 54 8.90 -6.44 -3.77
C ASP A 54 8.90 -7.97 -3.79
N ARG A 55 8.55 -8.59 -2.66
CA ARG A 55 8.43 -10.05 -2.55
C ARG A 55 7.32 -10.63 -3.43
N LEU A 56 6.19 -9.93 -3.54
CA LEU A 56 5.12 -10.31 -4.47
C LEU A 56 5.61 -10.28 -5.93
N GLY A 57 6.35 -9.24 -6.30
CA GLY A 57 6.97 -9.13 -7.62
C GLY A 57 7.98 -10.23 -7.89
N ALA A 58 8.85 -10.53 -6.92
CA ALA A 58 9.84 -11.61 -6.99
C ALA A 58 9.19 -13.00 -7.09
N ALA A 59 8.07 -13.23 -6.40
CA ALA A 59 7.26 -14.45 -6.51
C ALA A 59 6.46 -14.53 -7.82
N GLY A 60 6.50 -13.47 -8.64
CA GLY A 60 5.83 -13.40 -9.93
C GLY A 60 4.31 -13.25 -9.85
N ILE A 61 3.77 -12.71 -8.75
CA ILE A 61 2.32 -12.48 -8.61
C ILE A 61 1.80 -11.54 -9.72
N ASP A 62 0.66 -11.88 -10.33
CA ASP A 62 0.20 -11.22 -11.56
C ASP A 62 -0.39 -9.83 -11.29
N LYS A 63 -0.97 -9.59 -10.11
CA LYS A 63 -1.50 -8.28 -9.71
C LYS A 63 -1.07 -7.87 -8.30
N ILE A 64 -0.49 -6.68 -8.18
CA ILE A 64 -0.05 -6.09 -6.90
C ILE A 64 -0.83 -4.81 -6.64
N GLY A 65 -1.47 -4.75 -5.48
CA GLY A 65 -2.23 -3.59 -5.03
C GLY A 65 -1.48 -2.79 -3.97
N LEU A 66 -1.33 -1.49 -4.20
CA LEU A 66 -0.65 -0.55 -3.31
C LEU A 66 -1.66 0.44 -2.72
N GLY A 67 -1.29 1.06 -1.61
CA GLY A 67 -2.07 2.13 -1.01
C GLY A 67 -1.52 2.57 0.35
N ALA A 68 -2.04 3.70 0.81
CA ALA A 68 -1.85 4.22 2.15
C ALA A 68 -3.23 4.63 2.72
N LEU A 69 -3.43 4.41 4.01
CA LEU A 69 -4.62 4.83 4.74
C LEU A 69 -4.49 6.30 5.11
N ILE A 70 -5.10 7.14 4.28
CA ILE A 70 -5.09 8.59 4.42
C ILE A 70 -5.71 8.98 5.77
N GLY A 71 -4.94 9.74 6.54
CA GLY A 71 -5.28 10.20 7.88
C GLY A 71 -4.55 9.49 9.01
N LEU A 72 -3.73 8.46 8.74
CA LEU A 72 -2.84 7.90 9.76
C LEU A 72 -1.59 8.75 10.02
N SER A 73 -1.13 9.47 9.00
CA SER A 73 -0.03 10.44 9.11
C SER A 73 -0.52 11.89 9.11
N ASP A 74 0.35 12.80 9.55
CA ASP A 74 0.14 14.24 9.54
C ASP A 74 0.10 14.84 8.12
N SER A 75 0.57 14.11 7.11
CA SER A 75 0.61 14.56 5.73
C SER A 75 0.21 13.47 4.74
N TRP A 76 -1.08 13.47 4.38
CA TRP A 76 -1.59 12.62 3.30
C TRP A 76 -0.84 12.82 1.97
N ARG A 77 -0.28 14.02 1.74
CA ARG A 77 0.49 14.34 0.53
C ARG A 77 1.80 13.56 0.48
N VAL A 78 2.48 13.43 1.62
CA VAL A 78 3.73 12.65 1.72
C VAL A 78 3.44 11.18 1.49
N ASP A 79 2.41 10.62 2.14
CA ASP A 79 2.03 9.22 1.92
C ASP A 79 1.69 8.96 0.44
N CYS A 80 0.89 9.82 -0.19
CA CYS A 80 0.55 9.66 -1.62
C CYS A 80 1.78 9.79 -2.52
N PHE A 81 2.70 10.71 -2.22
CA PHE A 81 3.95 10.85 -2.98
C PHE A 81 4.81 9.59 -2.88
N ILE A 82 4.97 9.01 -1.69
CA ILE A 82 5.79 7.81 -1.52
C ILE A 82 5.10 6.58 -2.14
N VAL A 83 3.76 6.48 -2.11
CA VAL A 83 3.02 5.45 -2.88
C VAL A 83 3.35 5.55 -4.38
N ALA A 84 3.41 6.75 -4.93
CA ALA A 84 3.76 6.96 -6.33
C ALA A 84 5.20 6.50 -6.64
N GLU A 85 6.18 6.90 -5.82
CA GLU A 85 7.57 6.45 -5.98
C GLU A 85 7.70 4.92 -5.87
N HIS A 86 7.00 4.32 -4.90
CA HIS A 86 7.01 2.87 -4.71
C HIS A 86 6.39 2.15 -5.92
N LEU A 87 5.28 2.66 -6.48
CA LEU A 87 4.69 2.15 -7.71
C LEU A 87 5.70 2.21 -8.87
N LEU A 88 6.33 3.36 -9.11
CA LEU A 88 7.29 3.53 -10.21
C LEU A 88 8.48 2.59 -10.08
N TRP A 89 9.00 2.40 -8.86
CA TRP A 89 10.08 1.47 -8.59
C TRP A 89 9.70 0.02 -8.93
N LEU A 90 8.49 -0.41 -8.51
CA LEU A 90 7.99 -1.76 -8.79
C LEU A 90 7.74 -1.96 -10.28
N GLN A 91 7.17 -0.98 -10.99
CA GLN A 91 6.94 -1.08 -12.43
C GLN A 91 8.24 -1.24 -13.22
N GLN A 92 9.32 -0.57 -12.81
CA GLN A 92 10.63 -0.72 -13.44
C GLN A 92 11.22 -2.12 -13.23
N ARG A 93 11.03 -2.70 -12.03
CA ARG A 93 11.63 -3.98 -11.64
C ARG A 93 10.81 -5.19 -12.08
N TYR A 94 9.49 -5.12 -11.95
CA TYR A 94 8.54 -6.21 -12.19
C TYR A 94 7.50 -5.80 -13.24
N TRP A 95 7.98 -5.51 -14.45
CA TRP A 95 7.17 -5.01 -15.58
C TRP A 95 6.08 -5.98 -16.07
N ARG A 96 6.14 -7.27 -15.69
CA ARG A 96 5.13 -8.28 -16.06
C ARG A 96 3.92 -8.29 -15.12
N SER A 97 4.07 -7.74 -13.91
CA SER A 97 2.98 -7.63 -12.96
C SER A 97 2.10 -6.43 -13.30
N ARG A 98 0.79 -6.56 -13.06
CA ARG A 98 -0.16 -5.47 -13.13
C ARG A 98 -0.26 -4.79 -11.77
N TYR A 99 -0.56 -3.51 -11.77
CA TYR A 99 -0.66 -2.73 -10.54
C TYR A 99 -2.06 -2.16 -10.34
N SER A 100 -2.36 -1.76 -9.12
CA SER A 100 -3.51 -0.92 -8.78
C SER A 100 -3.16 -0.09 -7.55
N VAL A 101 -3.68 1.13 -7.46
CA VAL A 101 -3.47 2.02 -6.32
C VAL A 101 -4.81 2.39 -5.69
N SER A 102 -4.88 2.30 -4.37
CA SER A 102 -6.06 2.67 -3.58
C SER A 102 -5.76 3.88 -2.69
N PHE A 103 -6.78 4.74 -2.51
CA PHE A 103 -6.75 5.92 -1.64
C PHE A 103 -7.78 5.80 -0.50
N PRO A 104 -7.71 4.77 0.36
CA PRO A 104 -8.62 4.65 1.49
C PRO A 104 -8.42 5.82 2.45
N ARG A 105 -9.52 6.39 2.93
CA ARG A 105 -9.51 7.43 3.98
C ARG A 105 -9.99 6.83 5.28
N LEU A 106 -9.35 7.21 6.39
CA LEU A 106 -9.79 6.82 7.72
C LEU A 106 -11.27 7.23 7.91
N ARG A 107 -12.07 6.28 8.42
CA ARG A 107 -13.48 6.48 8.74
C ARG A 107 -13.66 6.30 10.24
N PRO A 108 -14.72 6.90 10.84
CA PRO A 108 -15.04 6.66 12.24
C PRO A 108 -15.08 5.17 12.56
N CYS A 109 -14.33 4.76 13.58
CA CYS A 109 -14.19 3.37 13.99
C CYS A 109 -14.19 3.25 15.52
N ALA A 110 -14.43 2.04 16.02
CA ALA A 110 -14.32 1.77 17.45
C ALA A 110 -12.86 2.01 17.90
N GLY A 111 -12.67 2.79 18.96
CA GLY A 111 -11.36 3.21 19.45
C GLY A 111 -11.05 4.70 19.29
N GLY A 112 -11.88 5.45 18.54
CA GLY A 112 -11.81 6.92 18.52
C GLY A 112 -10.52 7.48 17.93
N ILE A 113 -9.95 6.81 16.93
CA ILE A 113 -8.76 7.30 16.23
C ILE A 113 -9.19 8.51 15.39
N GLU A 114 -8.76 9.68 15.83
CA GLU A 114 -8.93 10.92 15.05
C GLU A 114 -7.88 10.96 13.93
N PRO A 115 -8.26 11.33 12.69
CA PRO A 115 -7.31 11.46 11.60
C PRO A 115 -6.25 12.52 11.90
N ALA A 116 -4.97 12.16 11.78
CA ALA A 116 -3.85 13.09 11.89
C ALA A 116 -3.81 14.08 10.71
N SER A 117 -4.39 13.70 9.57
CA SER A 117 -4.64 14.60 8.45
C SER A 117 -6.00 14.33 7.81
N LEU A 118 -6.65 15.39 7.34
CA LEU A 118 -7.93 15.31 6.64
C LEU A 118 -7.71 15.54 5.14
N MET A 119 -8.33 14.67 4.34
CA MET A 119 -8.41 14.81 2.90
C MET A 119 -9.86 15.02 2.49
N ASP A 120 -10.14 16.23 2.00
CA ASP A 120 -11.46 16.57 1.46
C ASP A 120 -11.70 15.94 0.06
N GLU A 121 -12.93 16.05 -0.45
CA GLU A 121 -13.28 15.47 -1.75
C GLU A 121 -12.50 16.10 -2.93
N ARG A 122 -12.20 17.40 -2.87
CA ARG A 122 -11.44 18.08 -3.93
C ARG A 122 -10.02 17.55 -3.98
N GLN A 123 -9.39 17.35 -2.83
CA GLN A 123 -8.05 16.80 -2.67
C GLN A 123 -7.99 15.33 -3.08
N LEU A 124 -9.02 14.54 -2.75
CA LEU A 124 -9.12 13.15 -3.21
C LEU A 124 -9.19 13.09 -4.74
N VAL A 125 -10.09 13.86 -5.36
CA VAL A 125 -10.20 13.91 -6.82
C VAL A 125 -8.90 14.38 -7.46
N GLN A 126 -8.27 15.43 -6.91
CA GLN A 126 -6.96 15.91 -7.36
C GLN A 126 -5.91 14.79 -7.32
N THR A 127 -5.87 14.02 -6.24
CA THR A 127 -4.90 12.92 -6.06
C THR A 127 -5.14 11.81 -7.08
N ILE A 128 -6.41 11.41 -7.28
CA ILE A 128 -6.78 10.41 -8.29
C ILE A 128 -6.38 10.89 -9.68
N CYS A 129 -6.64 12.15 -10.02
CA CYS A 129 -6.23 12.73 -11.30
C CYS A 129 -4.71 12.74 -11.46
N ALA A 130 -3.96 13.10 -10.40
CA ALA A 130 -2.50 13.09 -10.44
C ALA A 130 -1.94 11.69 -10.72
N PHE A 131 -2.47 10.66 -10.06
CA PHE A 131 -2.08 9.27 -10.32
C PHE A 131 -2.48 8.79 -11.72
N ARG A 132 -3.65 9.19 -12.22
CA ARG A 132 -4.08 8.87 -13.60
C ARG A 132 -3.18 9.51 -14.65
N LEU A 133 -2.61 10.69 -14.38
CA LEU A 133 -1.61 11.33 -15.24
C LEU A 133 -0.23 10.67 -15.12
N LEU A 134 0.15 10.25 -13.92
CA LEU A 134 1.44 9.64 -13.64
C LEU A 134 1.58 8.23 -14.25
N ALA A 135 0.59 7.37 -14.01
CA ALA A 135 0.58 5.96 -14.40
C ALA A 135 -0.78 5.60 -15.02
N PRO A 136 -1.04 6.01 -16.28
CA PRO A 136 -2.36 5.92 -16.92
C PRO A 136 -2.90 4.50 -17.08
N GLU A 137 -2.01 3.50 -17.13
CA GLU A 137 -2.30 2.07 -17.22
C GLU A 137 -2.68 1.39 -15.90
N VAL A 138 -2.60 2.11 -14.76
CA VAL A 138 -2.85 1.62 -13.40
C VAL A 138 -4.25 1.98 -12.88
#